data_AF-A0AAV4FGJ1-F1
#
_entry.id   AF-A0AAV4FGJ1-F1
#
_cell.length_a   1.000
_cell.length_b   1.000
_cell.length_c   1.000
_cell.angle_alpha   90.00
_cell.angle_beta   90.00
_cell.angle_gamma   90.00
#
_symmetry.space_group_name_H-M   'P 1'
#
loop_
_entity.id
_entity.type
_entity.pdbx_description
1 polymer ?
#
loop_
_entity_poly.entity_id
_entity_poly.type
_entity_poly.pdbx_seq_one_letter_code
_entity_poly.pdbx_strand_id
1 'polypeptide(L)'
;MHILRELWTKNIEEPEVKTSYEHVLNLRERLGDTLKIAREELEKAQGRQKHYYDRTAMCRKLSVGEKVLVLLPTDSNKLLMQWKGPFEVVATVGVKD
;
A
#
# COMPACT_ATOMS: atom_id res chain seq x y z
N MET A 1 -8.93 -28.74 21.22
CA MET A 1 -9.29 -29.32 22.54
C MET A 1 -8.12 -29.30 23.54
N HIS A 2 -7.20 -28.33 23.46
CA HIS A 2 -6.10 -28.20 24.44
C HIS A 2 -6.44 -27.08 25.44
N ILE A 3 -6.83 -25.92 24.90
CA ILE A 3 -7.23 -24.71 25.61
C ILE A 3 -8.37 -24.96 26.63
N LEU A 4 -9.39 -25.74 26.26
CA LEU A 4 -10.52 -26.07 27.15
C LEU A 4 -10.10 -26.95 28.35
N ARG A 5 -9.13 -27.85 28.15
CA ARG A 5 -8.61 -28.70 29.23
C ARG A 5 -7.81 -27.85 30.20
N GLU A 6 -6.91 -27.01 29.69
CA GLU A 6 -6.07 -26.11 30.50
C GLU A 6 -6.88 -25.16 31.37
N LEU A 7 -7.93 -24.53 30.82
CA LEU A 7 -8.83 -23.64 31.55
C LEU A 7 -9.58 -24.34 32.70
N TRP A 8 -10.02 -25.58 32.48
CA TRP A 8 -10.79 -26.32 33.49
C TRP A 8 -9.90 -26.94 34.57
N THR A 9 -8.65 -27.27 34.23
CA THR A 9 -7.72 -27.90 35.19
C THR A 9 -7.06 -26.89 36.13
N LYS A 10 -7.34 -25.58 36.01
CA LYS A 10 -6.68 -24.49 36.75
C LYS A 10 -5.13 -24.54 36.73
N ASN A 11 -4.56 -25.26 35.77
CA ASN A 11 -3.11 -25.29 35.45
C ASN A 11 -2.72 -24.05 34.62
N ILE A 12 -3.37 -22.93 34.89
CA ILE A 12 -2.92 -21.64 34.41
C ILE A 12 -1.94 -21.22 35.49
N GLU A 13 -0.64 -21.33 35.22
CA GLU A 13 0.34 -20.63 36.05
C GLU A 13 -0.16 -19.19 36.18
N GLU A 14 -0.50 -18.78 37.40
CA GLU A 14 -1.01 -17.44 37.64
C GLU A 14 -0.03 -16.48 36.96
N PRO A 15 -0.49 -15.63 36.02
CA PRO A 15 0.42 -14.77 35.30
C PRO A 15 1.16 -13.95 36.34
N GLU A 16 2.47 -14.16 36.41
CA GLU A 16 3.37 -13.36 37.24
C GLU A 16 2.94 -11.90 37.07
N VAL A 17 2.57 -11.25 38.17
CA VAL A 17 1.96 -9.91 38.14
C VAL A 17 3.02 -8.95 37.63
N LYS A 18 3.12 -8.84 36.29
CA LYS A 18 4.05 -7.94 35.64
C LYS A 18 3.69 -6.54 36.06
N THR A 19 4.69 -5.78 36.49
CA THR A 19 4.46 -4.39 36.82
C THR A 19 3.92 -3.70 35.57
N SER A 20 2.95 -2.80 35.70
CA SER A 20 2.35 -2.07 34.57
C SER A 20 3.41 -1.46 33.63
N TYR A 21 4.54 -1.05 34.20
CA TYR A 21 5.73 -0.58 33.50
C TYR A 21 6.36 -1.64 32.57
N GLU A 22 6.56 -2.87 33.04
CA GLU A 22 7.12 -3.98 32.24
C GLU A 22 6.22 -4.34 31.08
N HIS A 23 4.91 -4.30 31.30
CA HIS A 23 3.92 -4.53 30.25
C HIS A 23 4.02 -3.47 29.14
N VAL A 24 4.11 -2.18 29.51
CA VAL A 24 4.24 -1.08 28.55
C VAL A 24 5.55 -1.17 27.77
N LEU A 25 6.65 -1.55 28.43
CA LEU A 25 7.95 -1.73 27.76
C LEU A 25 7.90 -2.86 26.75
N ASN A 26 7.37 -4.03 27.14
CA ASN A 26 7.22 -5.18 26.25
C ASN A 26 6.29 -4.87 25.06
N LEU A 27 5.21 -4.13 25.30
CA LEU A 27 4.31 -3.70 24.23
C LEU A 27 5.03 -2.80 23.21
N ARG A 28 5.84 -1.84 23.68
CA ARG A 28 6.61 -0.96 22.81
C ARG A 28 7.58 -1.74 21.93
N GLU A 29 8.30 -2.71 22.50
CA GLU A 29 9.22 -3.57 21.75
C GLU A 29 8.47 -4.37 20.67
N ARG A 30 7.37 -5.03 21.04
CA ARG A 30 6.53 -5.80 20.11
C ARG A 30 5.96 -4.94 18.98
N LEU A 31 5.56 -3.70 19.27
CA LEU A 31 5.12 -2.76 18.24
C LEU A 31 6.25 -2.39 17.28
N GLY A 32 7.47 -2.21 17.79
CA GLY A 32 8.66 -1.98 16.96
C GLY A 32 8.93 -3.16 16.01
N ASP A 33 8.91 -4.38 16.55
CA ASP A 33 9.17 -5.60 15.77
C ASP A 33 8.09 -5.84 14.70
N THR A 34 6.82 -5.68 15.06
CA THR A 34 5.70 -5.85 14.13
C THR A 34 5.72 -4.79 13.03
N LEU A 35 6.08 -3.54 13.34
CA LEU A 35 6.24 -2.48 12.35
C LEU A 35 7.37 -2.81 11.36
N LYS A 36 8.49 -3.36 11.84
CA LYS A 36 9.59 -3.79 10.98
C LYS A 36 9.13 -4.86 9.99
N ILE A 37 8.43 -5.89 10.46
CA ILE A 37 7.87 -6.94 9.59
C ILE A 37 6.89 -6.35 8.58
N ALA A 38 5.98 -5.48 9.03
CA ALA A 38 5.01 -4.84 8.16
C ALA A 38 5.69 -4.03 7.05
N ARG A 39 6.77 -3.31 7.37
CA ARG A 39 7.54 -2.54 6.40
C ARG A 39 8.21 -3.44 5.36
N GLU A 40 8.87 -4.51 5.79
CA GLU A 40 9.54 -5.45 4.88
C GLU A 40 8.55 -6.10 3.91
N GLU A 41 7.38 -6.51 4.39
CA GLU A 41 6.33 -7.08 3.53
C GLU A 41 5.70 -6.03 2.60
N LEU A 42 5.57 -4.79 3.06
CA LEU A 42 5.09 -3.68 2.23
C LEU A 42 6.06 -3.41 1.07
N GLU A 43 7.38 -3.38 1.33
CA GLU A 43 8.39 -3.20 0.29
C GLU A 43 8.36 -4.34 -0.75
N LYS A 44 8.24 -5.61 -0.29
CA LYS A 44 8.06 -6.76 -1.19
C LYS A 44 6.78 -6.66 -2.02
N ALA A 45 5.67 -6.26 -1.40
CA ALA A 45 4.40 -6.09 -2.08
C ALA A 45 4.46 -4.97 -3.13
N GLN A 46 5.10 -3.83 -2.82
CA GLN A 46 5.34 -2.74 -3.76
C GLN A 46 6.15 -3.23 -4.97
N GLY A 47 7.21 -4.01 -4.75
CA GLY A 47 8.00 -4.59 -5.84
C GLY A 47 7.17 -5.47 -6.78
N ARG A 48 6.33 -6.35 -6.21
CA ARG A 48 5.39 -7.19 -6.99
C ARG A 48 4.38 -6.34 -7.77
N GLN A 49 3.76 -5.36 -7.10
CA GLN A 49 2.77 -4.48 -7.72
C GLN A 49 3.37 -3.71 -8.89
N LYS A 50 4.54 -3.10 -8.70
CA LYS A 50 5.26 -2.40 -9.77
C LYS A 50 5.50 -3.32 -10.97
N HIS A 51 6.03 -4.52 -10.72
CA HIS A 51 6.25 -5.49 -11.79
C HIS A 51 4.97 -5.84 -12.55
N TYR A 52 3.87 -6.16 -11.86
CA TYR A 52 2.62 -6.58 -12.50
C TYR A 52 1.87 -5.44 -13.19
N TYR A 53 1.87 -4.23 -12.62
CA TYR A 53 1.12 -3.09 -13.16
C TYR A 53 1.90 -2.34 -14.24
N ASP A 54 3.24 -2.27 -14.15
CA ASP A 54 4.07 -1.59 -15.15
C ASP A 54 4.42 -2.51 -16.34
N ARG A 55 4.10 -3.81 -16.30
CA ARG A 55 4.46 -4.76 -17.38
C ARG A 55 3.96 -4.36 -18.77
N THR A 56 2.82 -3.66 -18.85
CA THR A 56 2.24 -3.13 -20.10
C THR A 56 2.38 -1.61 -20.21
N ALA A 57 3.07 -0.97 -19.28
CA ALA A 57 3.31 0.46 -19.33
C ALA A 57 4.30 0.74 -20.46
N MET A 58 3.80 1.40 -21.51
CA MET A 58 4.63 1.85 -22.61
C MET A 58 5.04 3.30 -22.35
N CYS A 59 6.31 3.63 -22.54
CA CYS A 59 6.78 5.01 -22.49
C CYS A 59 6.14 5.79 -23.64
N ARG A 60 5.15 6.64 -23.33
CA ARG A 60 4.45 7.46 -24.32
C ARG A 60 5.17 8.80 -24.47
N LYS A 61 5.87 8.95 -25.60
CA LYS A 61 6.40 10.23 -26.05
C LYS A 61 5.34 10.88 -26.94
N LEU A 62 4.94 12.10 -26.58
CA LEU A 62 4.01 12.89 -27.38
C LEU A 62 4.81 13.82 -28.28
N SER A 63 4.47 13.90 -29.56
CA SER A 63 5.06 14.87 -30.49
C SER A 63 4.11 16.04 -30.75
N VAL A 64 4.69 17.20 -31.05
CA VAL A 64 3.91 18.37 -31.48
C VAL A 64 3.12 18.00 -32.75
N GLY A 65 1.84 18.37 -32.79
CA GLY A 65 0.91 18.00 -33.86
C GLY A 65 0.18 16.66 -33.67
N GLU A 66 0.54 15.86 -32.67
CA GLU A 66 -0.16 14.61 -32.37
C GLU A 66 -1.55 14.89 -31.76
N LYS A 67 -2.54 14.08 -32.17
CA LYS A 67 -3.90 14.14 -31.66
C LYS A 67 -4.07 13.22 -30.45
N VAL A 68 -4.30 13.80 -29.28
CA VAL A 68 -4.40 13.08 -28.00
C VAL A 68 -5.73 13.30 -27.31
N LEU A 69 -6.14 12.33 -26.50
CA LEU A 69 -7.28 12.47 -25.61
C LEU A 69 -6.81 12.89 -24.22
N VAL A 70 -7.59 13.75 -23.57
CA VAL A 70 -7.34 14.23 -22.22
C VAL A 70 -8.45 13.73 -21.30
N LEU A 71 -8.06 13.06 -20.22
CA LEU A 71 -8.99 12.70 -19.14
C LEU A 71 -9.11 13.89 -18.19
N LEU A 72 -10.25 14.57 -18.23
CA LEU A 72 -10.54 15.69 -17.33
C LEU A 72 -11.29 15.18 -16.10
N PRO A 73 -11.06 15.76 -14.90
CA PRO A 73 -11.78 15.39 -13.69
C PRO A 73 -13.19 15.99 -13.71
N THR A 74 -14.05 15.51 -14.61
CA THR A 74 -15.44 15.98 -14.76
C THR A 74 -16.36 15.45 -13.66
N ASP A 75 -15.96 14.38 -12.98
CA ASP A 75 -16.68 13.76 -11.88
C ASP A 75 -15.69 13.34 -10.79
N SER A 76 -16.17 13.28 -9.55
CA SER A 76 -15.51 12.62 -8.42
C SER A 76 -15.38 11.11 -8.61
N ASN A 77 -16.32 10.48 -9.33
CA ASN A 77 -16.28 9.05 -9.60
C ASN A 77 -15.39 8.75 -10.81
N LYS A 78 -14.28 8.07 -10.57
CA LYS A 78 -13.30 7.67 -11.60
C LYS A 78 -13.90 6.83 -12.73
N LEU A 79 -14.98 6.08 -12.47
CA LEU A 79 -15.66 5.26 -13.49
C LEU A 79 -16.53 6.08 -14.44
N LEU A 80 -16.95 7.27 -14.02
CA LEU A 80 -17.77 8.19 -14.83
C LEU A 80 -16.94 9.28 -15.52
N MET A 81 -15.62 9.30 -15.27
CA MET A 81 -14.72 10.23 -15.96
C MET A 81 -14.66 9.92 -17.46
N GLN A 82 -14.75 10.97 -18.27
CA GLN A 82 -14.78 10.87 -19.73
C GLN A 82 -13.51 11.41 -20.34
N TRP A 83 -12.99 10.71 -21.35
CA TRP A 83 -11.94 11.21 -22.22
C TRP A 83 -12.51 12.26 -23.17
N LYS A 84 -11.90 13.44 -23.23
CA LYS A 84 -12.26 14.52 -24.17
C LYS A 84 -11.17 14.69 -25.22
N GLY A 85 -11.59 15.09 -26.42
CA GLY A 85 -10.69 15.36 -27.55
C GLY A 85 -11.17 14.69 -28.84
N PRO A 86 -10.31 14.59 -29.87
CA PRO A 86 -8.86 14.76 -29.84
C PRO A 86 -8.39 16.22 -29.82
N PHE A 87 -7.40 16.51 -28.97
CA PHE A 87 -6.68 17.79 -28.93
C PHE A 87 -5.31 17.64 -29.57
N GLU A 88 -4.80 18.73 -30.13
CA GLU A 88 -3.47 18.76 -30.73
C GLU A 88 -2.41 19.18 -29.69
N VAL A 89 -1.28 18.48 -29.68
CA VAL A 89 -0.15 18.84 -28.83
C VAL A 89 0.56 20.07 -29.42
N VAL A 90 0.54 21.19 -28.71
CA VAL A 90 1.15 22.46 -29.18
C VAL A 90 2.64 22.55 -28.85
N ALA A 91 3.03 22.06 -27.67
CA ALA A 91 4.43 22.05 -27.23
C ALA A 91 4.65 20.95 -26.19
N THR A 92 5.86 20.40 -26.15
CA THR A 92 6.33 19.51 -25.08
C THR A 92 7.20 20.30 -24.11
N VAL A 93 6.75 20.43 -22.87
CA VAL A 93 7.50 21.11 -21.80
C VAL A 93 8.03 20.07 -20.81
N GLY A 94 9.36 19.93 -20.75
CA GLY A 94 10.08 18.99 -19.87
C GLY A 94 10.48 17.66 -20.52
N VAL A 95 11.57 17.07 -20.03
CA VAL A 95 11.98 15.70 -20.38
C VAL A 95 11.20 14.74 -19.49
N LYS A 96 10.52 13.75 -20.10
CA LYS A 96 9.96 12.62 -19.37
C LYS A 96 11.04 11.55 -19.28
N ASP A 97 11.71 11.48 -18.14
CA ASP A 97 12.57 10.36 -17.75
C ASP A 97 11.73 9.11 -17.41
#